data_AF-A0ABD2YM52-F1
#
_entry.id   AF-A0ABD2YM52-F1
#
_cell.length_a   1.000
_cell.length_b   1.000
_cell.length_c   1.000
_cell.angle_alpha   90.00
_cell.angle_beta   90.00
_cell.angle_gamma   90.00
#
_symmetry.space_group_name_H-M   'P 1'
#
loop_
_entity.id
_entity.type
_entity.pdbx_description
1 polymer ?
#
loop_
_entity_poly.entity_id
_entity_poly.type
_entity_poly.pdbx_seq_one_letter_code
_entity_poly.pdbx_strand_id
1 'polypeptide(L)'
;MEFALIGIAEDYFKRAAKVEHKDAEALNKYESFLWQVRKHLWAAEETYLEAISAEPNNSYYAANYAHFLWNTGGEDTSFPLDSPDNENDA
;
A
#
# COMPACT_ATOMS: atom_id res chain seq x y z
N MET A 1 -24.51 -2.46 11.64
CA MET A 1 -24.62 -1.54 10.48
C MET A 1 -23.23 -1.15 9.98
N GLU A 2 -22.32 -0.76 10.87
CA GLU A 2 -20.93 -0.38 10.55
C GLU A 2 -20.14 -1.43 9.74
N PHE A 3 -20.17 -2.71 10.14
CA PHE A 3 -19.52 -3.79 9.38
C PHE A 3 -20.06 -3.96 7.95
N ALA A 4 -21.34 -3.64 7.70
CA ALA A 4 -21.92 -3.72 6.36
C ALA A 4 -21.41 -2.58 5.47
N LEU A 5 -21.24 -1.37 6.03
CA LEU A 5 -20.67 -0.23 5.29
C LEU A 5 -19.20 -0.45 4.95
N ILE A 6 -18.42 -1.05 5.86
CA ILE A 6 -17.02 -1.43 5.59
C ILE A 6 -16.95 -2.42 4.43
N GLY A 7 -17.81 -3.45 4.42
CA GLY A 7 -17.86 -4.43 3.34
C GLY A 7 -18.27 -3.82 1.99
N ILE A 8 -19.24 -2.91 1.99
CA ILE A 8 -19.66 -2.19 0.78
C ILE A 8 -18.54 -1.29 0.27
N ALA A 9 -17.88 -0.54 1.15
CA ALA A 9 -16.75 0.31 0.78
C ALA A 9 -15.62 -0.51 0.14
N GLU A 10 -15.28 -1.65 0.73
CA GLU A 10 -14.26 -2.54 0.17
C GLU A 10 -14.61 -3.07 -1.23
N ASP A 11 -15.88 -3.40 -1.48
CA ASP A 11 -16.33 -3.82 -2.81
C ASP A 11 -16.13 -2.71 -3.85
N TYR A 12 -16.50 -1.47 -3.53
CA TYR A 12 -16.28 -0.33 -4.42
C TYR A 12 -14.80 -0.03 -4.64
N PHE A 13 -13.97 -0.10 -3.61
CA PHE A 13 -12.52 0.05 -3.78
C PHE A 13 -11.91 -1.03 -4.67
N LYS A 14 -12.30 -2.31 -4.49
CA LYS A 14 -11.85 -3.41 -5.35
C LYS A 14 -12.25 -3.23 -6.80
N ARG A 15 -13.43 -2.68 -7.07
CA ARG A 15 -13.87 -2.36 -8.44
C ARG A 15 -13.01 -1.24 -9.03
N ALA A 16 -12.76 -0.19 -8.27
CA ALA A 16 -11.91 0.93 -8.70
C ALA A 16 -10.46 0.50 -8.97
N ALA A 17 -9.91 -0.43 -8.18
CA ALA A 17 -8.52 -0.91 -8.34
C ALA A 17 -8.31 -1.90 -9.51
N LYS A 18 -9.39 -2.47 -10.08
CA LYS A 18 -9.35 -3.52 -11.12
C LYS A 18 -9.59 -3.02 -12.55
N VAL A 19 -9.56 -1.71 -12.76
CA VAL A 19 -9.69 -1.11 -14.10
C VAL A 19 -8.44 -1.37 -14.95
N GLU A 20 -8.59 -1.34 -16.29
CA GLU A 20 -7.52 -1.62 -17.25
C GLU A 20 -6.34 -0.65 -17.12
N HIS A 21 -6.62 0.64 -16.94
CA HIS A 21 -5.63 1.65 -16.62
C HIS A 21 -5.67 1.95 -15.13
N LYS A 22 -4.63 1.52 -14.41
CA LYS A 22 -4.48 1.76 -12.98
C LYS A 22 -4.53 3.26 -12.69
N ASP A 23 -5.50 3.65 -11.85
CA ASP A 23 -5.66 5.00 -11.34
C ASP A 23 -4.94 5.08 -9.98
N ALA A 24 -3.86 5.85 -9.94
CA ALA A 24 -3.02 5.97 -8.75
C ALA A 24 -3.76 6.62 -7.59
N GLU A 25 -4.68 7.55 -7.84
CA GLU A 25 -5.49 8.16 -6.79
C GLU A 25 -6.49 7.14 -6.20
N ALA A 26 -7.12 6.34 -7.05
CA ALA A 26 -8.04 5.30 -6.60
C ALA A 26 -7.33 4.24 -5.74
N LEU A 27 -6.13 3.80 -6.17
CA LEU A 27 -5.28 2.90 -5.40
C LEU A 27 -4.85 3.53 -4.07
N ASN A 28 -4.48 4.81 -4.08
CA ASN A 28 -4.09 5.55 -2.88
C ASN A 28 -5.22 5.68 -1.83
N LYS A 29 -6.47 5.80 -2.28
CA LYS A 29 -7.61 5.76 -1.34
C LYS A 29 -7.84 4.34 -0.81
N TYR A 30 -7.62 3.32 -1.64
CA TYR A 30 -7.83 1.93 -1.24
C TYR A 30 -6.77 1.43 -0.25
N GLU A 31 -5.48 1.69 -0.48
CA GLU A 31 -4.41 1.36 0.48
C GLU A 31 -4.69 1.96 1.87
N SER A 32 -5.18 3.21 1.89
CA SER A 32 -5.48 3.95 3.13
C SER A 32 -6.63 3.29 3.87
N PHE A 33 -7.66 2.84 3.15
CA PHE A 33 -8.75 2.05 3.72
C PHE A 33 -8.26 0.70 4.26
N LEU A 34 -7.42 -0.02 3.50
CA LEU A 34 -6.87 -1.31 3.92
C LEU A 34 -6.04 -1.17 5.20
N TRP A 35 -5.22 -0.13 5.29
CA TRP A 35 -4.39 0.14 6.46
C TRP A 35 -5.19 0.67 7.66
N GLN A 36 -5.99 1.72 7.47
CA GLN A 36 -6.62 2.43 8.59
C GLN A 36 -7.87 1.71 9.10
N VAL A 37 -8.65 1.11 8.21
CA VAL A 37 -9.94 0.49 8.55
C VAL A 37 -9.82 -1.02 8.67
N ARG A 38 -9.24 -1.70 7.67
CA ARG A 38 -9.14 -3.17 7.69
C ARG A 38 -7.95 -3.71 8.48
N LYS A 39 -6.93 -2.89 8.74
CA LYS A 39 -5.66 -3.30 9.37
C LYS A 39 -4.96 -4.44 8.60
N HIS A 40 -5.15 -4.49 7.28
CA HIS A 40 -4.50 -5.45 6.39
C HIS A 40 -3.20 -4.86 5.85
N LEU A 41 -2.11 -4.96 6.62
CA LEU A 41 -0.87 -4.26 6.32
C LEU A 41 -0.23 -4.69 4.99
N TRP A 42 -0.10 -6.00 4.76
CA TRP A 42 0.46 -6.52 3.49
C TRP A 42 -0.36 -6.07 2.27
N ALA A 43 -1.69 -6.19 2.31
CA ALA A 43 -2.54 -5.75 1.21
C ALA A 43 -2.46 -4.24 0.98
N ALA A 44 -2.30 -3.45 2.06
CA ALA A 44 -2.10 -2.02 1.94
C ALA A 44 -0.77 -1.71 1.23
N GLU A 45 0.33 -2.35 1.65
CA GLU A 45 1.66 -2.17 1.05
C GLU A 45 1.71 -2.54 -0.44
N GLU A 46 1.12 -3.67 -0.83
CA GLU A 46 0.98 -4.04 -2.24
C GLU A 46 0.26 -2.93 -3.02
N THR A 47 -0.82 -2.38 -2.45
CA THR A 47 -1.59 -1.31 -3.08
C THR A 47 -0.81 0.01 -3.15
N TYR A 48 0.02 0.34 -2.13
CA TYR A 48 0.97 1.47 -2.16
C TYR A 48 1.94 1.37 -3.32
N LEU A 49 2.53 0.19 -3.52
CA LEU A 49 3.48 -0.05 -4.60
C LEU A 49 2.81 0.00 -5.98
N GLU A 50 1.56 -0.47 -6.11
CA GLU A 50 0.76 -0.30 -7.33
C GLU A 50 0.51 1.18 -7.64
N ALA A 51 0.14 1.99 -6.65
CA ALA A 51 -0.12 3.43 -6.83
C ALA A 51 1.14 4.19 -7.29
N ILE A 52 2.28 3.90 -6.67
CA ILE A 52 3.58 4.46 -7.07
C ILE A 52 3.95 4.02 -8.48
N SER A 53 3.70 2.75 -8.84
CA SER A 53 4.00 2.23 -10.18
C SER A 53 3.14 2.87 -11.27
N ALA A 54 1.88 3.21 -10.96
CA ALA A 54 0.98 3.89 -11.89
C ALA A 54 1.41 5.34 -12.18
N GLU A 55 1.96 6.05 -11.18
CA GLU A 55 2.46 7.42 -11.32
C GLU A 55 3.83 7.61 -10.62
N PRO A 56 4.93 7.11 -11.20
CA PRO A 56 6.23 7.04 -10.52
C PRO A 56 6.87 8.41 -10.25
N ASN A 57 6.44 9.46 -10.95
CA ASN A 57 6.95 10.81 -10.78
C ASN A 57 6.12 11.64 -9.78
N ASN A 58 5.05 11.07 -9.21
CA ASN A 58 4.18 11.77 -8.28
C ASN A 58 4.66 11.54 -6.83
N SER A 59 5.24 12.58 -6.24
CA SER A 59 5.80 12.51 -4.88
C SER A 59 4.73 12.30 -3.79
N TYR A 60 3.46 12.56 -4.08
CA TYR A 60 2.37 12.36 -3.13
C TYR A 60 2.23 10.89 -2.72
N TYR A 61 2.26 9.96 -3.68
CA TYR A 61 2.13 8.54 -3.38
C TYR A 61 3.36 7.97 -2.66
N ALA A 62 4.55 8.43 -3.04
CA ALA A 62 5.78 8.08 -2.33
C ALA A 62 5.77 8.59 -0.87
N ALA A 63 5.28 9.81 -0.64
CA ALA A 63 5.14 10.36 0.71
C ALA A 63 4.12 9.59 1.56
N ASN A 64 2.98 9.21 0.96
CA ASN A 64 1.97 8.40 1.65
C ASN A 64 2.52 7.00 2.01
N TYR A 65 3.31 6.39 1.14
CA TYR A 65 3.96 5.11 1.44
C TYR A 65 5.01 5.23 2.55
N ALA A 66 5.83 6.27 2.52
CA ALA A 66 6.77 6.56 3.61
C ALA A 66 6.05 6.75 4.96
N HIS A 67 4.89 7.42 4.96
CA HIS A 67 4.06 7.60 6.14
C HIS A 67 3.47 6.27 6.65
N PHE A 68 3.07 5.38 5.74
CA PHE A 68 2.65 4.02 6.10
C PHE A 68 3.77 3.27 6.80
N LEU A 69 4.95 3.18 6.18
CA LEU A 69 6.11 2.47 6.72
C LEU A 69 6.54 3.01 8.09
N TRP A 70 6.57 4.34 8.26
CA TRP A 70 6.89 4.98 9.53
C TRP A 70 5.96 4.53 10.66
N ASN A 71 4.68 4.32 10.37
CA ASN A 71 3.68 3.95 11.38
C ASN A 71 3.53 2.44 11.59
N THR A 72 3.92 1.61 10.61
CA THR A 72 3.89 0.15 10.73
C THR A 72 5.24 -0.44 11.13
N GLY A 73 6.27 0.40 11.26
CA GLY A 73 7.61 0.02 11.70
C GLY A 73 8.46 -0.62 10.61
N GLY A 74 7.94 -0.83 9.39
CA GLY A 74 8.64 -1.51 8.30
C GLY A 74 9.01 -2.98 8.57
N GLU A 75 9.06 -3.44 9.82
CA GLU A 75 9.51 -4.79 10.19
C GLU A 75 8.48 -5.89 9.88
N ASP A 76 7.17 -5.58 9.98
CA ASP A 76 6.08 -6.54 9.67
C ASP A 76 5.68 -6.55 8.18
N THR A 77 6.28 -5.67 7.37
CA THR A 77 5.79 -5.31 6.02
C THR A 77 6.90 -5.32 4.98
N SER A 78 8.10 -4.82 5.32
CA SER A 78 9.24 -4.81 4.41
C SER A 78 9.49 -6.22 3.86
N PHE A 79 9.23 -6.37 2.56
CA PHE A 79 9.89 -7.40 1.78
C PHE A 79 11.38 -7.32 2.13
N PRO A 80 12.03 -8.43 2.52
CA PRO A 80 13.48 -8.41 2.69
C PRO A 80 14.04 -8.17 1.29
N LEU A 81 14.41 -6.92 1.02
CA LEU A 81 15.43 -6.66 0.03
C LEU A 81 16.65 -7.34 0.63
N ASP A 82 17.09 -8.44 0.01
CA ASP A 82 18.37 -9.08 0.30
C ASP A 82 19.40 -7.95 0.39
N SER A 83 19.70 -7.56 1.62
CA SER A 83 20.86 -6.75 1.90
C SER A 83 21.99 -7.72 1.54
N PRO A 84 22.83 -7.43 0.53
CA PRO A 84 24.05 -8.19 0.41
C PRO A 84 24.83 -7.83 1.68
N ASP A 85 24.69 -8.67 2.70
CA ASP A 85 25.49 -8.64 3.91
C ASP A 85 26.94 -8.80 3.43
N ASN A 86 27.56 -7.64 3.28
CA ASN A 86 28.98 -7.35 3.32
C ASN A 86 29.86 -8.60 3.44
N GLU A 87 30.27 -9.16 2.30
CA GLU A 87 31.46 -10.01 2.20
C GLU A 87 32.67 -9.15 2.58
N ASN A 88 32.98 -9.03 3.88
CA ASN A 88 34.27 -8.60 4.40
C ASN A 88 34.40 -9.03 5.87
N ASP A 89 34.43 -10.33 6.11
CA ASP A 89 35.15 -10.88 7.25
C ASP A 89 36.41 -11.57 6.72
N ALA A 90 37.54 -10.91 6.94
CA ALA A 90 38.91 -11.38 6.73
C ALA A 90 39.37 -12.34 7.84
#